data_AF-A0A0F2RF64-F1
#
_entry.id   AF-A0A0F2RF64-F1
#
_cell.length_a   1.000
_cell.length_b   1.000
_cell.length_c   1.000
_cell.angle_alpha   90.00
_cell.angle_beta   90.00
_cell.angle_gamma   90.00
#
_symmetry.space_group_name_H-M   'P 1'
#
loop_
_entity.id
_entity.type
_entity.pdbx_description
1 polymer ?
#
loop_
_entity_poly.entity_id
_entity_poly.type
_entity_poly.pdbx_seq_one_letter_code
_entity_poly.pdbx_strand_id
1 'polypeptide(L)'
;MIELSRRNIILGGAALAGVTVLMMKPGDKSGPRDAYFLDVQKALIAAGIAVPTMVVDKARLNANIDTLKGFLPPGMGYRIVAKSLPSLGLIDHVRKRTGTDRLMTFNLPMLLEISQAMPEASQLLGKPLPVMAARHYFEQLPLEASGAADNVQWLVDTPERLAQYASLADEMGRDMAVNVELDVGLHRGGMVAGADLKAMLEAIRANPRLTFAGFMGYDPHIASLPTAMGWRDRAIKGVRAGYAAALAQAGEVLGAD
;
A
#
# COMPACT_ATOMS: atom_id res chain seq x y z
N MET A 1 2.89 60.61 16.27
CA MET A 1 2.99 59.26 16.86
C MET A 1 1.56 58.81 17.15
N ILE A 2 1.01 57.88 16.36
CA ILE A 2 -0.37 57.41 16.56
C ILE A 2 -0.33 56.36 17.66
N GLU A 3 -0.88 56.67 18.84
CA GLU A 3 -1.02 55.69 19.92
C GLU A 3 -2.10 54.66 19.57
N LEU A 4 -1.66 53.47 19.18
CA LEU A 4 -2.52 52.31 19.01
C LEU A 4 -2.87 51.74 20.39
N SER A 5 -4.07 52.07 20.88
CA SER A 5 -4.64 51.46 22.08
C SER A 5 -4.82 49.96 21.91
N ARG A 6 -4.33 49.17 22.87
CA ARG A 6 -4.40 47.70 22.93
C ARG A 6 -5.82 47.15 22.73
N ARG A 7 -6.87 47.96 22.95
CA ARG A 7 -8.28 47.59 22.75
C ARG A 7 -8.66 47.44 21.26
N ASN A 8 -8.03 48.20 20.37
CA ASN A 8 -8.33 48.13 18.92
C ASN A 8 -7.66 46.94 18.23
N ILE A 9 -6.55 46.43 18.79
CA ILE A 9 -5.85 45.23 18.30
C ILE A 9 -6.63 43.95 18.64
N ILE A 10 -7.25 43.88 19.83
CA ILE A 10 -8.03 42.72 20.27
C ILE A 10 -9.35 42.61 19.47
N LEU A 11 -10.01 43.74 19.18
CA LEU A 11 -11.21 43.79 18.33
C LEU A 11 -10.91 43.46 16.85
N GLY A 12 -9.76 43.92 16.32
CA GLY A 12 -9.32 43.56 14.97
C GLY A 12 -8.89 42.09 14.84
N GLY A 13 -8.25 41.53 15.87
CA GLY A 13 -7.83 40.12 15.92
C GLY A 13 -8.99 39.13 16.01
N ALA A 14 -10.04 39.47 16.77
CA ALA A 14 -11.25 38.64 16.86
C ALA A 14 -12.04 38.61 15.53
N ALA A 15 -12.09 39.73 14.80
CA ALA A 15 -12.71 39.79 13.47
C ALA A 15 -11.93 38.97 12.43
N LEU A 16 -10.59 39.03 12.42
CA LEU A 16 -9.75 38.23 11.51
C LEU A 16 -9.82 36.72 11.81
N ALA A 17 -9.86 36.35 13.09
CA ALA A 17 -10.02 34.95 13.52
C ALA A 17 -11.42 34.40 13.19
N GLY A 18 -12.48 35.22 13.33
CA GLY A 18 -13.84 34.84 12.95
C GLY A 18 -14.00 34.61 11.44
N VAL A 19 -13.40 35.47 10.61
CA VAL A 19 -13.43 35.34 9.13
C VAL A 19 -12.66 34.11 8.65
N THR A 20 -11.50 33.81 9.25
CA THR A 20 -10.72 32.61 8.89
C THR A 20 -11.42 31.31 9.30
N VAL A 21 -12.11 31.27 10.46
CA VAL A 21 -12.93 30.11 10.87
C VAL A 21 -14.17 29.92 9.97
N LEU A 22 -14.81 31.02 9.52
CA LEU A 22 -15.94 30.96 8.58
C LEU A 22 -15.53 30.50 7.16
N MET A 23 -14.32 30.85 6.70
CA MET A 23 -13.77 30.36 5.42
C MET A 23 -13.25 28.91 5.48
N MET A 24 -12.94 28.41 6.68
CA MET A 24 -12.55 27.01 6.90
C MET A 24 -13.73 26.08 7.22
N LYS A 25 -14.92 26.61 7.52
CA LYS A 25 -16.12 25.79 7.72
C LYS A 25 -16.46 25.12 6.39
N PRO A 26 -16.49 23.77 6.31
CA PRO A 26 -16.95 23.09 5.10
C PRO A 26 -18.31 23.64 4.72
N GLY A 27 -18.45 24.10 3.47
CA GLY A 27 -19.73 24.59 2.98
C GLY A 27 -20.81 23.53 3.19
N ASP A 28 -21.99 23.95 3.62
CA ASP A 28 -23.14 23.05 3.74
C ASP A 28 -23.47 22.48 2.36
N LYS A 29 -23.33 21.16 2.21
CA LYS A 29 -23.72 20.41 1.02
C LYS A 29 -25.11 19.79 1.17
N SER A 30 -25.86 20.15 2.20
CA SER A 30 -27.26 19.79 2.32
C SER A 30 -28.04 20.52 1.22
N GLY A 31 -28.67 19.73 0.35
CA GLY A 31 -29.36 20.19 -0.83
C GLY A 31 -30.17 19.04 -1.43
N PRO A 32 -30.89 19.27 -2.54
CA PRO A 32 -31.61 18.22 -3.23
C PRO A 32 -30.68 17.04 -3.53
N ARG A 33 -31.17 15.81 -3.36
CA ARG A 33 -30.37 14.61 -3.65
C ARG A 33 -29.97 14.63 -5.13
N ASP A 34 -28.69 14.41 -5.39
CA ASP A 34 -28.13 14.28 -6.74
C ASP A 34 -28.96 13.29 -7.57
N ALA A 35 -29.23 13.61 -8.84
CA ALA A 35 -30.03 12.81 -9.75
C ALA A 35 -29.55 11.35 -9.81
N TYR A 36 -28.23 11.13 -9.74
CA TYR A 36 -27.65 9.80 -9.68
C TYR A 36 -28.21 8.95 -8.52
N PHE A 37 -28.30 9.50 -7.32
CA PHE A 37 -28.81 8.76 -6.16
C PHE A 37 -30.33 8.56 -6.20
N LEU A 38 -31.05 9.46 -6.86
CA LEU A 38 -32.49 9.27 -7.11
C LEU A 38 -32.73 8.11 -8.07
N ASP A 39 -31.90 7.97 -9.11
CA ASP A 39 -32.03 6.88 -10.07
C ASP A 39 -31.58 5.53 -9.48
N VAL A 40 -30.52 5.51 -8.67
CA VAL A 40 -30.16 4.31 -7.88
C VAL A 40 -31.30 3.91 -6.95
N GLN A 41 -31.94 4.86 -6.26
CA GLN A 41 -33.08 4.56 -5.39
C GLN A 41 -34.25 3.97 -6.18
N LYS A 42 -34.61 4.56 -7.32
CA LYS A 42 -35.68 4.04 -8.20
C LYS A 42 -35.36 2.61 -8.66
N ALA A 43 -34.13 2.34 -9.05
CA ALA A 43 -33.70 1.00 -9.48
C ALA A 43 -33.80 -0.03 -8.36
N LEU A 44 -33.40 0.32 -7.14
CA LEU A 44 -33.53 -0.55 -5.96
C LEU A 44 -35.00 -0.86 -5.64
N ILE A 45 -35.87 0.16 -5.66
CA ILE A 45 -37.32 -0.01 -5.45
C ILE A 45 -37.91 -0.92 -6.54
N ALA A 46 -37.60 -0.68 -7.81
CA ALA A 46 -38.08 -1.49 -8.92
C ALA A 46 -37.61 -2.96 -8.83
N ALA A 47 -36.42 -3.20 -8.28
CA ALA A 47 -35.90 -4.54 -8.00
C ALA A 47 -36.45 -5.17 -6.71
N GLY A 48 -37.34 -4.50 -5.97
CA GLY A 48 -37.87 -4.98 -4.70
C GLY A 48 -36.86 -4.97 -3.54
N ILE A 49 -35.73 -4.28 -3.69
CA ILE A 49 -34.69 -4.18 -2.67
C ILE A 49 -35.04 -3.04 -1.71
N ALA A 50 -35.55 -3.40 -0.53
CA ALA A 50 -36.05 -2.47 0.49
C ALA A 50 -35.29 -2.49 1.81
N VAL A 51 -34.06 -3.04 1.83
CA VAL A 51 -33.20 -3.15 3.02
C VAL A 51 -31.85 -2.45 2.79
N PRO A 52 -31.08 -2.11 3.85
CA PRO A 52 -29.73 -1.60 3.68
C PRO A 52 -28.90 -2.50 2.76
N THR A 53 -28.44 -1.92 1.64
CA THR A 53 -27.80 -2.66 0.55
C THR A 53 -26.55 -1.92 0.10
N MET A 54 -25.43 -2.63 -0.01
CA MET A 54 -24.21 -2.10 -0.61
C MET A 54 -24.32 -2.17 -2.13
N VAL A 55 -24.18 -1.02 -2.80
CA VAL A 55 -24.21 -0.92 -4.26
C VAL A 55 -22.84 -0.47 -4.75
N VAL A 56 -22.29 -1.20 -5.71
CA VAL A 56 -21.05 -0.83 -6.40
C VAL A 56 -21.37 -0.46 -7.84
N ASP A 57 -21.16 0.82 -8.18
CA ASP A 57 -21.23 1.27 -9.56
C ASP A 57 -19.96 0.85 -10.31
N LYS A 58 -20.07 -0.23 -11.08
CA LYS A 58 -18.96 -0.78 -11.89
C LYS A 58 -18.50 0.19 -12.99
N ALA A 59 -19.39 1.03 -13.53
CA ALA A 59 -19.02 1.97 -14.58
C ALA A 59 -18.13 3.08 -14.01
N ARG A 60 -18.52 3.66 -12.86
CA ARG A 60 -17.67 4.63 -12.14
C ARG A 60 -16.37 4.00 -11.64
N LEU A 61 -16.41 2.76 -11.16
CA LEU A 61 -15.20 2.01 -10.79
C LEU A 61 -14.26 1.87 -12.00
N ASN A 62 -14.77 1.46 -13.16
CA ASN A 62 -13.97 1.34 -14.39
C ASN A 62 -13.36 2.67 -14.82
N ALA A 63 -14.14 3.76 -14.81
CA ALA A 63 -13.62 5.08 -15.14
C ALA A 63 -12.48 5.51 -14.22
N ASN A 64 -12.58 5.20 -12.91
CA ASN A 64 -11.50 5.47 -11.95
C ASN A 64 -10.26 4.60 -12.21
N ILE A 65 -10.44 3.34 -12.56
CA ILE A 65 -9.35 2.43 -12.93
C ILE A 65 -8.62 2.95 -14.17
N ASP A 66 -9.36 3.31 -15.22
CA ASP A 66 -8.79 3.81 -16.47
C ASP A 66 -8.05 5.13 -16.24
N THR A 67 -8.62 6.01 -15.42
CA THR A 67 -7.99 7.27 -15.00
C THR A 67 -6.67 7.01 -14.27
N LEU A 68 -6.67 6.10 -13.29
CA LEU A 68 -5.45 5.70 -12.57
C LEU A 68 -4.40 5.17 -13.55
N LYS A 69 -4.78 4.24 -14.44
CA LYS A 69 -3.88 3.66 -15.45
C LYS A 69 -3.29 4.72 -16.37
N GLY A 70 -4.05 5.76 -16.73
CA GLY A 70 -3.58 6.89 -17.52
C GLY A 70 -2.53 7.77 -16.84
N PHE A 71 -2.44 7.75 -15.50
CA PHE A 71 -1.42 8.48 -14.75
C PHE A 71 -0.13 7.70 -14.51
N LEU A 72 -0.11 6.39 -14.77
CA LEU A 72 1.06 5.56 -14.48
C LEU A 72 2.14 5.75 -15.55
N PRO A 73 3.42 5.89 -15.16
CA PRO A 73 4.53 5.85 -16.11
C PRO A 73 4.58 4.56 -16.92
N PRO A 74 5.08 4.60 -18.17
CA PRO A 74 5.34 3.40 -18.95
C PRO A 74 6.21 2.39 -18.18
N GLY A 75 5.85 1.12 -18.23
CA GLY A 75 6.57 0.04 -17.54
C GLY A 75 6.34 -0.05 -16.02
N MET A 76 5.58 0.87 -15.41
CA MET A 76 5.29 0.79 -13.96
C MET A 76 4.38 -0.40 -13.63
N GLY A 77 4.90 -1.33 -12.83
CA GLY A 77 4.17 -2.50 -12.32
C GLY A 77 3.14 -2.12 -11.26
N TYR A 78 1.94 -1.72 -11.68
CA TYR A 78 0.83 -1.44 -10.77
C TYR A 78 0.47 -2.66 -9.92
N ARG A 79 0.35 -2.46 -8.61
CA ARG A 79 -0.05 -3.48 -7.63
C ARG A 79 -1.33 -3.04 -6.92
N ILE A 80 -2.33 -3.93 -6.87
CA ILE A 80 -3.61 -3.65 -6.20
C ILE A 80 -3.46 -3.89 -4.70
N VAL A 81 -3.83 -2.91 -3.88
CA VAL A 81 -3.82 -3.03 -2.42
C VAL A 81 -5.08 -3.79 -1.97
N ALA A 82 -4.96 -5.09 -1.70
CA ALA A 82 -6.11 -5.98 -1.51
C ALA A 82 -6.96 -5.61 -0.28
N LYS A 83 -6.34 -5.08 0.80
CA LYS A 83 -7.06 -4.70 2.02
C LYS A 83 -8.14 -3.62 1.82
N SER A 84 -8.02 -2.76 0.82
CA SER A 84 -9.04 -1.74 0.52
C SER A 84 -10.20 -2.27 -0.33
N LEU A 85 -10.05 -3.48 -0.88
CA LEU A 85 -11.04 -4.17 -1.72
C LEU A 85 -11.17 -5.63 -1.25
N PRO A 86 -11.61 -5.91 -0.01
CA PRO A 86 -11.67 -7.28 0.53
C PRO A 86 -12.85 -8.07 -0.07
N SER A 87 -12.85 -8.24 -1.39
CA SER A 87 -13.84 -8.98 -2.17
C SER A 87 -13.12 -9.58 -3.36
N LEU A 88 -13.06 -10.92 -3.44
CA LEU A 88 -12.42 -11.63 -4.54
C LEU A 88 -12.97 -11.19 -5.90
N GLY A 89 -14.29 -11.02 -6.04
CA GLY A 89 -14.90 -10.56 -7.27
C GLY A 89 -14.50 -9.14 -7.68
N LEU A 90 -14.32 -8.22 -6.73
CA LEU A 90 -13.82 -6.89 -7.04
C LEU A 90 -12.32 -6.88 -7.35
N ILE A 91 -11.52 -7.67 -6.64
CA ILE A 91 -10.09 -7.85 -6.93
C ILE A 91 -9.92 -8.38 -8.36
N ASP A 92 -10.61 -9.46 -8.72
CA ASP A 92 -10.59 -10.04 -10.06
C ASP A 92 -11.01 -9.03 -11.14
N HIS A 93 -12.09 -8.28 -10.89
CA HIS A 93 -12.55 -7.24 -11.79
C HIS A 93 -11.48 -6.17 -12.05
N VAL A 94 -10.84 -5.66 -10.98
CA VAL A 94 -9.78 -4.65 -11.09
C VAL A 94 -8.54 -5.23 -11.77
N ARG A 95 -8.14 -6.47 -11.45
CA ARG A 95 -7.02 -7.16 -12.10
C ARG A 95 -7.22 -7.23 -13.61
N LYS A 96 -8.38 -7.74 -14.05
CA LYS A 96 -8.74 -7.86 -15.47
C LYS A 96 -8.74 -6.51 -16.19
N ARG A 97 -9.32 -5.47 -15.58
CA ARG A 97 -9.37 -4.12 -16.17
C ARG A 97 -7.99 -3.47 -16.26
N THR A 98 -7.14 -3.67 -15.25
CA THR A 98 -5.80 -3.07 -15.19
C THR A 98 -4.73 -3.87 -15.92
N GLY A 99 -5.01 -5.14 -16.22
CA GLY A 99 -4.06 -6.10 -16.79
C GLY A 99 -2.90 -6.44 -15.83
N THR A 100 -3.14 -6.42 -14.52
CA THR A 100 -2.11 -6.78 -13.52
C THR A 100 -2.52 -8.00 -12.70
N ASP A 101 -1.54 -8.84 -12.41
CA ASP A 101 -1.64 -9.94 -11.46
C ASP A 101 -0.96 -9.62 -10.13
N ARG A 102 -0.45 -8.40 -9.98
CA ARG A 102 0.26 -7.96 -8.77
C ARG A 102 -0.75 -7.50 -7.71
N LEU A 103 -0.76 -8.17 -6.57
CA LEU A 103 -1.57 -7.86 -5.39
C LEU A 103 -0.68 -7.54 -4.18
N MET A 104 -1.13 -6.67 -3.30
CA MET A 104 -0.50 -6.42 -2.01
C MET A 104 -1.43 -6.89 -0.89
N THR A 105 -0.99 -7.88 -0.12
CA THR A 105 -1.79 -8.59 0.89
C THR A 105 -1.25 -8.30 2.30
N PHE A 106 -2.12 -8.24 3.31
CA PHE A 106 -1.73 -7.71 4.64
C PHE A 106 -1.97 -8.67 5.80
N ASN A 107 -2.60 -9.82 5.60
CA ASN A 107 -2.84 -10.78 6.68
C ASN A 107 -2.95 -12.21 6.12
N LEU A 108 -2.76 -13.19 7.01
CA LEU A 108 -2.79 -14.61 6.66
C LEU A 108 -4.14 -15.06 6.05
N PRO A 109 -5.32 -14.75 6.63
CA PRO A 109 -6.59 -15.18 6.05
C PRO A 109 -6.76 -14.74 4.59
N MET A 110 -6.48 -13.47 4.29
CA MET A 110 -6.56 -12.93 2.94
C MET A 110 -5.53 -13.56 2.01
N LEU A 111 -4.30 -13.80 2.50
CA LEU A 111 -3.25 -14.46 1.72
C LEU A 111 -3.69 -15.88 1.32
N LEU A 112 -4.26 -16.65 2.23
CA LEU A 112 -4.78 -18.00 1.95
C LEU A 112 -5.95 -17.95 0.96
N GLU A 113 -6.92 -17.07 1.20
CA GLU A 113 -8.12 -16.96 0.37
C GLU A 113 -7.78 -16.55 -1.07
N ILE A 114 -6.89 -15.57 -1.25
CA ILE A 114 -6.43 -15.15 -2.57
C ILE A 114 -5.57 -16.25 -3.23
N SER A 115 -4.68 -16.91 -2.48
CA SER A 115 -3.83 -17.99 -3.04
C SER A 115 -4.67 -19.16 -3.58
N GLN A 116 -5.81 -19.45 -2.96
CA GLN A 116 -6.72 -20.50 -3.42
C GLN A 116 -7.57 -20.04 -4.60
N ALA A 117 -8.11 -18.81 -4.54
CA ALA A 117 -9.01 -18.30 -5.57
C ALA A 117 -8.30 -17.83 -6.84
N MET A 118 -7.03 -17.42 -6.72
CA MET A 118 -6.22 -16.77 -7.74
C MET A 118 -4.74 -17.23 -7.61
N PRO A 119 -4.44 -18.52 -7.79
CA PRO A 119 -3.11 -19.08 -7.55
C PRO A 119 -2.01 -18.44 -8.41
N GLU A 120 -2.36 -17.84 -9.55
CA GLU A 120 -1.46 -17.13 -10.45
C GLU A 120 -1.11 -15.70 -9.99
N ALA A 121 -1.82 -15.15 -9.00
CA ALA A 121 -1.60 -13.77 -8.56
C ALA A 121 -0.28 -13.62 -7.80
N SER A 122 0.56 -12.67 -8.22
CA SER A 122 1.77 -12.28 -7.49
C SER A 122 1.40 -11.49 -6.24
N GLN A 123 1.60 -12.05 -5.06
CA GLN A 123 1.18 -11.44 -3.79
C GLN A 123 2.38 -10.95 -2.99
N LEU A 124 2.60 -9.64 -2.96
CA LEU A 124 3.57 -9.01 -2.06
C LEU A 124 2.93 -8.73 -0.71
N LEU A 125 3.56 -9.15 0.37
CA LEU A 125 3.11 -8.78 1.70
C LEU A 125 3.34 -7.29 1.94
N GLY A 126 2.28 -6.57 2.30
CA GLY A 126 2.33 -5.14 2.61
C GLY A 126 2.68 -4.84 4.07
N LYS A 127 2.93 -5.88 4.87
CA LYS A 127 3.57 -5.81 6.18
C LYS A 127 4.26 -7.15 6.49
N PRO A 128 5.35 -7.16 7.27
CA PRO A 128 5.98 -8.40 7.69
C PRO A 128 4.99 -9.24 8.50
N LEU A 129 4.78 -10.49 8.08
CA LEU A 129 4.00 -11.43 8.88
C LEU A 129 4.92 -12.06 9.93
N PRO A 130 4.44 -12.29 11.17
CA PRO A 130 5.15 -13.14 12.11
C PRO A 130 5.46 -14.49 11.46
N VAL A 131 6.66 -15.05 11.72
CA VAL A 131 7.07 -16.33 11.09
C VAL A 131 6.08 -17.46 11.31
N MET A 132 5.41 -17.50 12.47
CA MET A 132 4.34 -18.48 12.73
C MET A 132 3.14 -18.33 11.80
N ALA A 133 2.78 -17.11 11.39
CA ALA A 133 1.73 -16.91 10.40
C ALA A 133 2.18 -17.35 9.00
N ALA A 134 3.46 -17.15 8.65
CA ALA A 134 4.03 -17.68 7.41
C ALA A 134 4.07 -19.22 7.41
N ARG A 135 4.41 -19.85 8.55
CA ARG A 135 4.31 -21.30 8.71
C ARG A 135 2.88 -21.81 8.48
N HIS A 136 1.90 -21.18 9.14
CA HIS A 136 0.50 -21.56 8.97
C HIS A 136 0.01 -21.38 7.54
N TYR A 137 0.55 -20.43 6.77
CA TYR A 137 0.24 -20.34 5.35
C TYR A 137 0.63 -21.63 4.62
N PHE A 138 1.86 -22.12 4.79
CA PHE A 138 2.30 -23.36 4.14
C PHE A 138 1.55 -24.59 4.64
N GLU A 139 1.22 -24.65 5.94
CA GLU A 139 0.47 -25.78 6.53
C GLU A 139 -1.01 -25.81 6.10
N GLN A 140 -1.63 -24.64 5.88
CA GLN A 140 -3.06 -24.52 5.58
C GLN A 140 -3.35 -24.37 4.09
N LEU A 141 -2.36 -24.07 3.25
CA LEU A 141 -2.54 -24.00 1.81
C LEU A 141 -2.84 -25.41 1.26
N PRO A 142 -4.00 -25.63 0.60
CA PRO A 142 -4.33 -26.94 0.06
C PRO A 142 -3.29 -27.43 -0.95
N LEU A 143 -3.09 -28.75 -1.04
CA LEU A 143 -2.07 -29.34 -1.91
C LEU A 143 -2.28 -28.95 -3.39
N GLU A 144 -3.54 -28.92 -3.83
CA GLU A 144 -3.95 -28.48 -5.16
C GLU A 144 -3.59 -27.02 -5.47
N ALA A 145 -3.46 -26.18 -4.44
CA ALA A 145 -3.09 -24.77 -4.55
C ALA A 145 -1.62 -24.52 -4.13
N SER A 146 -0.83 -25.57 -3.87
CA SER A 146 0.53 -25.43 -3.32
C SER A 146 1.45 -24.55 -4.18
N GLY A 147 1.28 -24.57 -5.51
CA GLY A 147 2.03 -23.72 -6.44
C GLY A 147 1.75 -22.22 -6.27
N ALA A 148 0.65 -21.83 -5.62
CA ALA A 148 0.36 -20.42 -5.34
C ALA A 148 1.40 -19.78 -4.39
N ALA A 149 2.03 -20.59 -3.53
CA ALA A 149 3.05 -20.08 -2.61
C ALA A 149 4.30 -19.59 -3.35
N ASP A 150 4.57 -20.09 -4.55
CA ASP A 150 5.71 -19.66 -5.38
C ASP A 150 5.48 -18.25 -5.94
N ASN A 151 4.22 -17.78 -5.94
CA ASN A 151 3.83 -16.43 -6.33
C ASN A 151 3.77 -15.44 -5.14
N VAL A 152 4.11 -15.89 -3.92
CA VAL A 152 4.16 -15.04 -2.73
C VAL A 152 5.53 -14.40 -2.59
N GLN A 153 5.52 -13.07 -2.49
CA GLN A 153 6.66 -12.25 -2.14
C GLN A 153 6.57 -11.87 -0.66
N TRP A 154 7.41 -12.51 0.14
CA TRP A 154 7.48 -12.36 1.58
C TRP A 154 8.19 -11.06 1.96
N LEU A 155 7.74 -10.41 3.02
CA LEU A 155 8.33 -9.13 3.45
C LEU A 155 9.02 -9.29 4.80
N VAL A 156 10.26 -8.81 4.88
CA VAL A 156 11.05 -8.74 6.11
C VAL A 156 11.53 -7.31 6.33
N ASP A 157 11.63 -6.92 7.60
CA ASP A 157 11.94 -5.55 8.02
C ASP A 157 13.18 -5.47 8.95
N THR A 158 13.69 -6.61 9.41
CA THR A 158 14.88 -6.70 10.26
C THR A 158 15.73 -7.95 9.93
N PRO A 159 17.01 -7.99 10.34
CA PRO A 159 17.86 -9.17 10.22
C PRO A 159 17.28 -10.40 10.96
N GLU A 160 16.69 -10.20 12.14
CA GLU A 160 16.09 -11.29 12.93
C GLU A 160 14.88 -11.89 12.22
N ARG A 161 14.04 -11.04 11.60
CA ARG A 161 12.91 -11.50 10.80
C ARG A 161 13.37 -12.31 9.60
N LEU A 162 14.42 -11.86 8.91
CA LEU A 162 15.02 -12.60 7.81
C LEU A 162 15.55 -13.97 8.26
N ALA A 163 16.27 -14.04 9.37
CA ALA A 163 16.77 -15.30 9.91
C ALA A 163 15.65 -16.30 10.22
N GLN A 164 14.54 -15.83 10.80
CA GLN A 164 13.36 -16.66 11.03
C GLN A 164 12.75 -17.19 9.73
N TYR A 165 12.70 -16.36 8.69
CA TYR A 165 12.19 -16.77 7.37
C TYR A 165 13.12 -17.75 6.67
N ALA A 166 14.44 -17.58 6.81
CA ALA A 166 15.44 -18.53 6.32
C ALA A 166 15.24 -19.91 6.94
N SER A 167 15.13 -19.99 8.28
CA SER A 167 14.84 -21.25 8.97
C SER A 167 13.52 -21.88 8.52
N LEU A 168 12.48 -21.06 8.34
CA LEU A 168 11.19 -21.56 7.86
C LEU A 168 11.29 -22.14 6.44
N ALA A 169 12.00 -21.45 5.53
CA ALA A 169 12.22 -21.91 4.16
C ALA A 169 12.88 -23.30 4.14
N ASP A 170 13.92 -23.47 4.97
CA ASP A 170 14.64 -24.73 5.13
C ASP A 170 13.77 -25.85 5.71
N GLU A 171 13.02 -25.56 6.78
CA GLU A 171 12.13 -26.52 7.43
C GLU A 171 10.98 -26.98 6.52
N MET A 172 10.39 -26.06 5.75
CA MET A 172 9.28 -26.36 4.84
C MET A 172 9.77 -26.94 3.51
N GLY A 173 11.07 -26.85 3.23
CA GLY A 173 11.64 -27.20 1.93
C GLY A 173 11.09 -26.33 0.79
N ARG A 174 10.78 -25.05 1.06
CA ARG A 174 10.18 -24.11 0.11
C ARG A 174 11.10 -22.96 -0.21
N ASP A 175 11.14 -22.58 -1.47
CA ASP A 175 11.85 -21.38 -1.89
C ASP A 175 10.98 -20.14 -1.61
N MET A 176 11.60 -19.07 -1.14
CA MET A 176 10.93 -17.86 -0.71
C MET A 176 11.53 -16.63 -1.40
N ALA A 177 10.72 -15.97 -2.22
CA ALA A 177 11.02 -14.64 -2.74
C ALA A 177 10.86 -13.60 -1.63
N VAL A 178 11.93 -12.92 -1.25
CA VAL A 178 11.98 -11.99 -0.11
C VAL A 178 12.15 -10.56 -0.59
N ASN A 179 11.23 -9.70 -0.18
CA ASN A 179 11.38 -8.25 -0.23
C ASN A 179 11.87 -7.74 1.13
N VAL A 180 12.70 -6.71 1.10
CA VAL A 180 13.17 -6.00 2.31
C VAL A 180 12.43 -4.68 2.42
N GLU A 181 11.79 -4.43 3.56
CA GLU A 181 11.18 -3.15 3.87
C GLU A 181 12.26 -2.10 4.15
N LEU A 182 12.12 -0.90 3.59
CA LEU A 182 13.01 0.23 3.79
C LEU A 182 12.36 1.30 4.69
N ASP A 183 13.13 1.83 5.63
CA ASP A 183 12.75 3.05 6.34
C ASP A 183 13.00 4.25 5.43
N VAL A 184 11.92 4.77 4.87
CA VAL A 184 11.92 5.93 3.97
C VAL A 184 11.59 7.24 4.70
N GLY A 185 11.85 7.30 6.01
CA GLY A 185 11.75 8.54 6.80
C GLY A 185 10.52 8.64 7.71
N LEU A 186 9.73 7.57 7.83
CA LEU A 186 8.69 7.49 8.85
C LEU A 186 9.19 6.92 10.18
N HIS A 187 10.37 6.27 10.19
CA HIS A 187 10.93 5.63 11.37
C HIS A 187 9.94 4.66 12.04
N ARG A 188 9.16 3.96 11.21
CA ARG A 188 8.14 2.98 11.65
C ARG A 188 8.58 1.54 11.46
N GLY A 189 9.86 1.31 11.19
CA GLY A 189 10.44 0.02 10.82
C GLY A 189 11.07 0.08 9.44
N GLY A 190 11.77 -1.00 9.08
CA GLY A 190 12.49 -1.13 7.82
C GLY A 190 13.96 -0.74 7.92
N MET A 191 14.68 -1.12 6.88
CA MET A 191 16.13 -0.99 6.77
C MET A 191 16.53 0.33 6.10
N VAL A 192 17.70 0.83 6.45
CA VAL A 192 18.39 1.87 5.69
C VAL A 192 19.65 1.28 5.08
N ALA A 193 20.17 1.92 4.02
CA ALA A 193 21.47 1.55 3.48
C ALA A 193 22.55 1.63 4.58
N GLY A 194 23.39 0.60 4.67
CA GLY A 194 24.33 0.42 5.77
C GLY A 194 24.68 -1.04 6.06
N ALA A 195 25.42 -1.27 7.15
CA ALA A 195 25.96 -2.59 7.50
C ALA A 195 24.88 -3.67 7.66
N ASP A 196 23.77 -3.35 8.33
CA ASP A 196 22.72 -4.32 8.59
C ASP A 196 22.00 -4.74 7.30
N LEU A 197 21.68 -3.78 6.41
CA LEU A 197 21.13 -4.11 5.10
C LEU A 197 22.10 -4.96 4.29
N LYS A 198 23.41 -4.69 4.40
CA LYS A 198 24.45 -5.47 3.70
C LYS A 198 24.43 -6.91 4.17
N ALA A 199 24.44 -7.11 5.49
CA ALA A 199 24.39 -8.43 6.10
C ALA A 199 23.12 -9.19 5.71
N MET A 200 21.96 -8.51 5.63
CA MET A 200 20.73 -9.12 5.15
C MET A 200 20.82 -9.58 3.70
N LEU A 201 21.33 -8.73 2.80
CA LEU A 201 21.51 -9.07 1.38
C LEU A 201 22.50 -10.22 1.20
N GLU A 202 23.61 -10.22 1.95
CA GLU A 202 24.59 -11.32 1.94
C GLU A 202 23.98 -12.63 2.45
N ALA A 203 23.14 -12.56 3.49
CA ALA A 203 22.43 -13.72 4.03
C ALA A 203 21.39 -14.28 3.03
N ILE A 204 20.66 -13.42 2.32
CA ILE A 204 19.76 -13.84 1.23
C ILE A 204 20.56 -14.55 0.14
N ARG A 205 21.67 -13.97 -0.31
CA ARG A 205 22.55 -14.56 -1.34
C ARG A 205 23.13 -15.93 -0.93
N ALA A 206 23.44 -16.08 0.36
CA ALA A 206 24.06 -17.29 0.89
C ALA A 206 23.07 -18.44 1.14
N ASN A 207 21.76 -18.15 1.25
CA ASN A 207 20.75 -19.17 1.47
C ASN A 207 20.14 -19.65 0.13
N PRO A 208 20.25 -20.96 -0.21
CA PRO A 208 19.79 -21.48 -1.49
C PRO A 208 18.27 -21.46 -1.69
N ARG A 209 17.49 -21.28 -0.61
CA ARG A 209 16.03 -21.21 -0.64
C ARG A 209 15.50 -19.79 -0.58
N LEU A 210 16.36 -18.78 -0.43
CA LEU A 210 15.94 -17.39 -0.45
C LEU A 210 16.33 -16.75 -1.78
N THR A 211 15.46 -15.88 -2.29
CA THR A 211 15.77 -15.05 -3.45
C THR A 211 15.37 -13.62 -3.15
N PHE A 212 16.27 -12.68 -3.41
CA PHE A 212 15.94 -11.26 -3.29
C PHE A 212 14.95 -10.87 -4.40
N ALA A 213 13.79 -10.35 -4.00
CA ALA A 213 12.70 -9.99 -4.90
C ALA A 213 12.48 -8.48 -5.03
N GLY A 214 13.12 -7.68 -4.17
CA GLY A 214 13.09 -6.21 -4.25
C GLY A 214 13.01 -5.51 -2.91
N PHE A 215 12.80 -4.19 -2.99
CA PHE A 215 12.58 -3.34 -1.84
C PHE A 215 11.13 -2.85 -1.79
N MET A 216 10.61 -2.70 -0.58
CA MET A 216 9.30 -2.08 -0.34
C MET A 216 9.48 -0.93 0.66
N GLY A 217 8.86 0.21 0.41
CA GLY A 217 8.85 1.32 1.36
C GLY A 217 7.51 2.03 1.31
N TYR A 218 7.07 2.53 2.46
CA TYR A 218 5.76 3.12 2.64
C TYR A 218 5.88 4.56 3.17
N ASP A 219 5.55 5.53 2.32
CA ASP A 219 5.74 6.97 2.52
C ASP A 219 4.42 7.79 2.48
N PRO A 220 3.34 7.39 3.18
CA PRO A 220 2.04 8.07 3.13
C PRO A 220 2.10 9.53 3.61
N HIS A 221 3.10 9.87 4.42
CA HIS A 221 3.30 11.22 4.96
C HIS A 221 3.47 12.26 3.86
N ILE A 222 4.06 11.90 2.71
CA ILE A 222 4.28 12.81 1.59
C ILE A 222 2.97 13.39 1.06
N ALA A 223 1.91 12.57 1.00
CA ALA A 223 0.63 13.00 0.47
C ALA A 223 -0.02 14.08 1.34
N SER A 224 0.26 14.06 2.64
CA SER A 224 -0.26 15.02 3.63
C SER A 224 0.57 16.29 3.78
N LEU A 225 1.77 16.36 3.18
CA LEU A 225 2.62 17.54 3.28
C LEU A 225 2.06 18.72 2.46
N PRO A 226 2.11 19.96 3.01
CA PRO A 226 1.82 21.15 2.23
C PRO A 226 2.68 21.22 0.98
N THR A 227 2.06 21.59 -0.15
CA THR A 227 2.78 21.85 -1.40
C THR A 227 3.52 23.19 -1.38
N ALA A 228 3.07 24.13 -0.54
CA ALA A 228 3.76 25.38 -0.31
C ALA A 228 5.16 25.16 0.30
N MET A 229 6.10 26.06 -0.01
CA MET A 229 7.47 26.07 0.55
C MET A 229 8.38 24.89 0.17
N GLY A 230 8.00 24.05 -0.81
CA GLY A 230 8.84 22.98 -1.36
C GLY A 230 9.10 21.80 -0.42
N TRP A 231 8.31 21.65 0.66
CA TRP A 231 8.52 20.60 1.66
C TRP A 231 8.24 19.21 1.09
N ARG A 232 7.17 19.09 0.29
CA ARG A 232 6.81 17.86 -0.40
C ARG A 232 7.91 17.40 -1.36
N ASP A 233 8.49 18.31 -2.13
CA ASP A 233 9.56 17.98 -3.08
C ASP A 233 10.84 17.52 -2.37
N ARG A 234 11.18 18.15 -1.25
CA ARG A 234 12.30 17.69 -0.41
C ARG A 234 12.06 16.30 0.17
N ALA A 235 10.85 16.02 0.66
CA ALA A 235 10.50 14.69 1.16
C ALA A 235 10.58 13.62 0.06
N ILE A 236 10.03 13.90 -1.13
CA ILE A 236 10.12 13.01 -2.30
C ILE A 236 11.58 12.75 -2.67
N LYS A 237 12.43 13.79 -2.67
CA LYS A 237 13.85 13.66 -2.97
C LYS A 237 14.56 12.79 -1.92
N GLY A 238 14.24 12.96 -0.64
CA GLY A 238 14.79 12.15 0.45
C GLY A 238 14.44 10.68 0.31
N VAL A 239 13.15 10.36 0.10
CA VAL A 239 12.69 8.99 -0.14
C VAL A 239 13.41 8.36 -1.33
N ARG A 240 13.46 9.06 -2.47
CA ARG A 240 14.14 8.58 -3.67
C ARG A 240 15.64 8.34 -3.44
N ALA A 241 16.31 9.20 -2.66
CA ALA A 241 17.70 9.02 -2.31
C ALA A 241 17.91 7.76 -1.44
N GLY A 242 17.02 7.50 -0.48
CA GLY A 242 17.04 6.28 0.33
C GLY A 242 16.90 5.02 -0.53
N TYR A 243 15.91 4.98 -1.43
CA TYR A 243 15.76 3.88 -2.40
C TYR A 243 17.00 3.73 -3.30
N ALA A 244 17.53 4.81 -3.83
CA ALA A 244 18.71 4.75 -4.70
C ALA A 244 19.95 4.20 -3.98
N ALA A 245 20.15 4.58 -2.72
CA ALA A 245 21.24 4.05 -1.89
C ALA A 245 21.07 2.55 -1.63
N ALA A 246 19.86 2.11 -1.27
CA ALA A 246 19.57 0.69 -1.06
C ALA A 246 19.74 -0.14 -2.35
N LEU A 247 19.29 0.39 -3.51
CA LEU A 247 19.47 -0.25 -4.82
C LEU A 247 20.94 -0.36 -5.21
N ALA A 248 21.73 0.69 -5.01
CA ALA A 248 23.17 0.65 -5.28
C ALA A 248 23.86 -0.42 -4.42
N GLN A 249 23.54 -0.46 -3.12
CA GLN A 249 24.06 -1.47 -2.21
C GLN A 249 23.62 -2.89 -2.58
N ALA A 250 22.38 -3.09 -3.03
CA ALA A 250 21.93 -4.39 -3.54
C ALA A 250 22.73 -4.82 -4.77
N GLY A 251 22.99 -3.91 -5.71
CA GLY A 251 23.82 -4.18 -6.89
C GLY A 251 25.26 -4.57 -6.53
N GLU A 252 25.84 -3.94 -5.51
CA GLU A 252 27.18 -4.29 -5.01
C GLU A 252 27.24 -5.70 -4.38
N VAL A 253 26.19 -6.11 -3.66
CA VAL A 253 26.16 -7.38 -2.93
C VAL A 253 25.69 -8.54 -3.80
N LEU A 254 24.63 -8.34 -4.58
CA LEU A 254 23.96 -9.40 -5.33
C LEU A 254 24.41 -9.50 -6.79
N GLY A 255 25.06 -8.46 -7.31
CA GLY A 255 25.30 -8.30 -8.74
C GLY A 255 24.23 -7.45 -9.40
N ALA A 256 24.53 -6.91 -10.58
CA ALA A 256 23.63 -6.08 -11.36
C ALA A 256 22.97 -6.91 -12.46
N ASP A 257 21.87 -7.59 -12.13
CA ASP A 257 20.92 -8.15 -13.10
C ASP A 257 19.52 -7.57 -12.85
#